data_AF-A0A2E0LAX9-F1
#
_entry.id   AF-A0A2E0LAX9-F1
#
_cell.length_a   1.000
_cell.length_b   1.000
_cell.length_c   1.000
_cell.angle_alpha   90.00
_cell.angle_beta   90.00
_cell.angle_gamma   90.00
#
_symmetry.space_group_name_H-M   'P 1'
#
loop_
_entity.id
_entity.type
_entity.pdbx_description
1 polymer ?
#
loop_
_entity_poly.entity_id
_entity_poly.type
_entity_poly.pdbx_seq_one_letter_code
_entity_poly.pdbx_strand_id
1 'polypeptide(L)'
;MEPAVYQSRLMAAMACAGRERHAALLALHQAALTAYVDAVMHITAEQAAKPVPVAGDARTLAQIVGHIAAWDRFSILSAGDMLAGVVHPRAVKETNGYVDADGTVLNFDDVDGFNAWAADADSRRTWAEIQASAVQAARTFYGLLAHDELLSADRLEQTALHKKTLGDGTVMEDLPMGWVLWLLQIEHIAVSHAAELGLDEAKAPVIQEDD
;
A
#
# COMPACT_ATOMS: atom_id res chain seq x y z
N MET A 1 2.73 5.94 11.78
CA MET A 1 4.18 5.93 12.06
C MET A 1 4.70 7.29 11.65
N GLU A 2 5.40 8.01 12.53
CA GLU A 2 5.90 9.35 12.18
C GLU A 2 6.72 9.34 10.86
N PRO A 3 6.43 10.25 9.90
CA PRO A 3 7.07 10.25 8.58
C PRO A 3 8.61 10.28 8.64
N ALA A 4 9.19 11.01 9.59
CA ALA A 4 10.64 11.05 9.79
C ALA A 4 11.23 9.70 10.24
N VAL A 5 10.50 8.95 11.05
CA VAL A 5 10.91 7.60 11.49
C VAL A 5 10.80 6.62 10.32
N TYR A 6 9.72 6.69 9.54
CA TYR A 6 9.59 5.91 8.31
C TYR A 6 10.76 6.16 7.36
N GLN A 7 11.03 7.43 7.03
CA GLN A 7 12.08 7.81 6.09
C GLN A 7 13.47 7.34 6.55
N SER A 8 13.79 7.53 7.84
CA SER A 8 15.06 7.07 8.41
C SER A 8 15.24 5.55 8.28
N ARG A 9 14.20 4.76 8.62
CA ARG A 9 14.23 3.30 8.52
C ARG A 9 14.29 2.82 7.08
N LEU A 10 13.57 3.48 6.18
CA LEU A 10 13.61 3.21 4.75
C LEU A 10 15.02 3.41 4.21
N MET A 11 15.62 4.58 4.45
CA MET A 11 16.96 4.89 3.94
C MET A 11 18.03 3.94 4.50
N ALA A 12 17.91 3.56 5.79
CA ALA A 12 18.78 2.56 6.38
C ALA A 12 18.64 1.20 5.69
N ALA A 13 17.41 0.75 5.40
CA ALA A 13 17.18 -0.50 4.67
C ALA A 13 17.74 -0.45 3.24
N MET A 14 17.53 0.66 2.54
CA MET A 14 17.99 0.83 1.16
C MET A 14 19.51 0.88 1.02
N ALA A 15 20.25 1.26 2.08
CA ALA A 15 21.69 1.20 2.12
C ALA A 15 22.26 -0.23 2.25
N CYS A 16 21.44 -1.22 2.61
CA CYS A 16 21.84 -2.62 2.75
C CYS A 16 21.91 -3.37 1.40
N ALA A 17 22.63 -4.50 1.39
CA ALA A 17 22.61 -5.45 0.29
C ALA A 17 21.31 -6.27 0.26
N GLY A 18 20.96 -6.88 -0.87
CA GLY A 18 19.62 -7.46 -1.15
C GLY A 18 18.97 -8.24 0.00
N ARG A 19 19.65 -9.22 0.61
CA ARG A 19 19.08 -10.01 1.72
C ARG A 19 18.86 -9.20 3.00
N GLU A 20 19.83 -8.35 3.36
CA GLU A 20 19.73 -7.48 4.53
C GLU A 20 18.67 -6.39 4.31
N ARG A 21 18.60 -5.83 3.10
CA ARG A 21 17.54 -4.91 2.67
C ARG A 21 16.17 -5.56 2.78
N HIS A 22 16.03 -6.79 2.27
CA HIS A 22 14.79 -7.56 2.37
C HIS A 22 14.34 -7.72 3.83
N ALA A 23 15.23 -8.21 4.70
CA ALA A 23 14.92 -8.38 6.12
C ALA A 23 14.55 -7.06 6.81
N ALA A 24 15.27 -5.97 6.51
CA ALA A 24 15.00 -4.65 7.06
C ALA A 24 13.65 -4.08 6.58
N LEU A 25 13.34 -4.22 5.28
CA LEU A 25 12.05 -3.82 4.72
C LEU A 25 10.91 -4.70 5.22
N LEU A 26 11.15 -6.00 5.48
CA LEU A 26 10.16 -6.88 6.06
C LEU A 26 9.79 -6.47 7.48
N ALA A 27 10.78 -6.10 8.30
CA ALA A 27 10.54 -5.57 9.64
C ALA A 27 9.84 -4.19 9.61
N LEU A 28 10.14 -3.35 8.61
CA LEU A 28 9.44 -2.09 8.41
C LEU A 28 7.98 -2.31 7.98
N HIS A 29 7.76 -3.17 6.98
CA HIS A 29 6.43 -3.53 6.49
C HIS A 29 5.59 -4.18 7.58
N GLN A 30 6.14 -5.10 8.37
CA GLN A 30 5.40 -5.72 9.47
C GLN A 30 4.91 -4.69 10.49
N ALA A 31 5.74 -3.70 10.85
CA ALA A 31 5.35 -2.65 11.78
C ALA A 31 4.21 -1.78 11.20
N ALA A 32 4.32 -1.38 9.93
CA ALA A 32 3.30 -0.61 9.24
C ALA A 32 1.98 -1.39 9.07
N LEU A 33 2.08 -2.66 8.67
CA LEU A 33 0.94 -3.57 8.50
C LEU A 33 0.20 -3.79 9.82
N THR A 34 0.93 -4.02 10.93
CA THR A 34 0.30 -4.20 12.24
C THR A 34 -0.52 -2.97 12.62
N ALA A 35 0.05 -1.77 12.48
CA ALA A 35 -0.66 -0.52 12.78
C ALA A 35 -1.87 -0.30 11.85
N TYR A 36 -1.70 -0.52 10.55
CA TYR A 36 -2.77 -0.42 9.56
C TYR A 36 -3.93 -1.37 9.87
N VAL A 37 -3.64 -2.65 10.08
CA VAL A 37 -4.68 -3.66 10.37
C VAL A 37 -5.39 -3.34 11.67
N ASP A 38 -4.66 -2.92 12.72
CA ASP A 38 -5.26 -2.54 14.00
C ASP A 38 -6.24 -1.37 13.81
N ALA A 39 -5.81 -0.30 13.14
CA ALA A 39 -6.66 0.85 12.86
C ALA A 39 -7.91 0.47 12.04
N VAL A 40 -7.73 -0.27 10.94
CA VAL A 40 -8.84 -0.69 10.08
C VAL A 40 -9.84 -1.58 10.82
N MET A 41 -9.37 -2.47 11.70
CA MET A 41 -10.24 -3.35 12.48
C MET A 41 -11.06 -2.61 13.55
N HIS A 42 -10.58 -1.46 14.04
CA HIS A 42 -11.29 -0.63 15.01
C HIS A 42 -12.32 0.33 14.38
N ILE A 43 -12.28 0.54 13.07
CA ILE A 43 -13.25 1.40 12.38
C ILE A 43 -14.63 0.72 12.34
N THR A 44 -15.63 1.40 12.90
CA THR A 44 -17.05 1.02 12.80
C THR A 44 -17.65 1.43 11.46
N ALA A 45 -18.79 0.82 11.08
CA ALA A 45 -19.49 1.18 9.84
C ALA A 45 -19.94 2.65 9.82
N GLU A 46 -20.30 3.23 10.98
CA GLU A 46 -20.68 4.63 11.09
C GLU A 46 -19.49 5.56 10.85
N GLN A 47 -18.32 5.24 11.40
CA GLN A 47 -17.08 5.98 11.13
C GLN A 47 -16.67 5.83 9.66
N ALA A 48 -16.73 4.61 9.12
CA ALA A 48 -16.36 4.31 7.73
C ALA A 48 -17.15 5.14 6.71
N ALA A 49 -18.40 5.49 7.02
CA ALA A 49 -19.27 6.31 6.17
C ALA A 49 -18.98 7.82 6.25
N LYS A 50 -18.17 8.28 7.21
CA LYS A 50 -17.85 9.71 7.37
C LYS A 50 -16.73 10.11 6.41
N PRO A 51 -16.82 11.31 5.80
CA PRO A 51 -15.70 11.92 5.08
C PRO A 51 -14.47 12.05 5.99
N VAL A 52 -13.28 11.92 5.42
CA VAL A 52 -12.04 12.16 6.17
C VAL A 52 -11.87 13.65 6.47
N PRO A 53 -11.40 14.04 7.68
CA PRO A 53 -11.23 15.43 8.07
C PRO A 53 -9.91 16.04 7.51
N VAL A 54 -9.55 15.68 6.28
CA VAL A 54 -8.34 16.16 5.59
C VAL A 54 -8.75 17.15 4.50
N ALA A 55 -8.23 18.37 4.57
CA ALA A 55 -8.65 19.46 3.70
C ALA A 55 -8.45 19.11 2.21
N GLY A 56 -9.54 19.16 1.44
CA GLY A 56 -9.53 18.90 0.01
C GLY A 56 -9.81 17.45 -0.40
N ASP A 57 -9.86 16.51 0.54
CA ASP A 57 -10.28 15.13 0.26
C ASP A 57 -11.75 14.93 0.65
N ALA A 58 -12.59 14.62 -0.34
CA ALA A 58 -14.02 14.38 -0.15
C ALA A 58 -14.36 12.90 0.11
N ARG A 59 -13.36 12.02 0.11
CA ARG A 59 -13.56 10.58 0.27
C ARG A 59 -13.99 10.23 1.70
N THR A 60 -14.80 9.18 1.82
CA THR A 60 -15.10 8.56 3.10
C THR A 60 -13.95 7.65 3.54
N LEU A 61 -13.88 7.32 4.83
CA LEU A 61 -12.92 6.33 5.34
C LEU A 61 -13.04 4.98 4.62
N ALA A 62 -14.26 4.54 4.28
CA ALA A 62 -14.49 3.34 3.49
C ALA A 62 -13.83 3.43 2.11
N GLN A 63 -13.92 4.58 1.44
CA GLN A 63 -13.28 4.80 0.13
C GLN A 63 -11.76 4.85 0.23
N ILE A 64 -11.19 5.39 1.32
CA ILE A 64 -9.73 5.36 1.56
C ILE A 64 -9.26 3.92 1.74
N VAL A 65 -9.92 3.16 2.61
CA VAL A 65 -9.55 1.76 2.88
C VAL A 65 -9.73 0.88 1.64
N GLY A 66 -10.82 1.09 0.88
CA GLY A 66 -11.06 0.43 -0.39
C GLY A 66 -10.00 0.74 -1.45
N HIS A 67 -9.60 2.01 -1.57
CA HIS A 67 -8.50 2.45 -2.42
C HIS A 67 -7.17 1.75 -2.09
N ILE A 68 -6.82 1.64 -0.81
CA ILE A 68 -5.63 0.89 -0.36
C ILE A 68 -5.76 -0.58 -0.78
N ALA A 69 -6.91 -1.21 -0.50
CA ALA A 69 -7.15 -2.60 -0.85
C ALA A 69 -7.05 -2.88 -2.37
N ALA A 70 -7.48 -1.93 -3.21
CA ALA A 70 -7.37 -2.05 -4.66
C ALA A 70 -5.91 -2.07 -5.12
N TRP A 71 -5.07 -1.19 -4.55
CA TRP A 71 -3.63 -1.15 -4.84
C TRP A 71 -2.88 -2.37 -4.26
N ASP A 72 -3.26 -2.87 -3.10
CA ASP A 72 -2.75 -4.13 -2.55
C ASP A 72 -3.06 -5.30 -3.49
N ARG A 73 -4.31 -5.41 -3.97
CA ARG A 73 -4.71 -6.43 -4.95
C ARG A 73 -3.91 -6.32 -6.24
N PHE A 74 -3.68 -5.10 -6.73
CA PHE A 74 -2.86 -4.90 -7.93
C PHE A 74 -1.40 -5.32 -7.69
N SER A 75 -0.89 -5.08 -6.50
CA SER A 75 0.47 -5.50 -6.10
C SER A 75 0.60 -7.01 -5.95
N ILE A 76 -0.46 -7.70 -5.53
CA ILE A 76 -0.52 -9.17 -5.55
C ILE A 76 -0.45 -9.72 -7.00
N LEU A 77 -1.14 -9.07 -7.95
CA LEU A 77 -1.02 -9.46 -9.37
C LEU A 77 0.41 -9.21 -9.90
N SER A 78 1.01 -8.10 -9.51
CA SER A 78 2.40 -7.74 -9.83
C SER A 78 3.41 -8.69 -9.19
N ALA A 79 3.11 -9.20 -8.00
CA ALA A 79 3.84 -10.31 -7.40
C ALA A 79 3.74 -11.57 -8.27
N GLY A 80 2.53 -11.90 -8.75
CA GLY A 80 2.32 -12.99 -9.70
C GLY A 80 3.17 -12.87 -10.97
N ASP A 81 3.30 -11.66 -11.52
CA ASP A 81 4.20 -11.37 -12.66
C ASP A 81 5.65 -11.75 -12.32
N MET A 82 6.16 -11.30 -11.18
CA MET A 82 7.52 -11.62 -10.73
C MET A 82 7.72 -13.12 -10.48
N LEU A 83 6.73 -13.79 -9.90
CA LEU A 83 6.75 -15.25 -9.70
C LEU A 83 6.79 -16.02 -11.04
N ALA A 84 6.19 -15.45 -12.08
CA ALA A 84 6.22 -16.00 -13.45
C ALA A 84 7.47 -15.61 -14.26
N GLY A 85 8.40 -14.84 -13.67
CA GLY A 85 9.63 -14.39 -14.34
C GLY A 85 9.46 -13.16 -15.23
N VAL A 86 8.37 -12.42 -15.10
CA VAL A 86 8.17 -11.15 -15.81
C VAL A 86 9.04 -10.07 -15.16
N VAL A 87 9.96 -9.49 -15.95
CA VAL A 87 10.92 -8.49 -15.45
C VAL A 87 10.33 -7.08 -15.32
N HIS A 88 9.23 -6.79 -16.01
CA HIS A 88 8.47 -5.53 -15.88
C HIS A 88 7.11 -5.84 -15.25
N PRO A 89 7.03 -6.02 -13.92
CA PRO A 89 5.75 -6.29 -13.27
C PRO A 89 4.78 -5.12 -13.48
N ARG A 90 3.48 -5.44 -13.53
CA ARG A 90 2.42 -4.42 -13.61
C ARG A 90 2.39 -3.50 -12.37
N ALA A 91 1.51 -2.51 -12.37
CA ALA A 91 1.29 -1.53 -11.30
C ALA A 91 2.46 -0.57 -10.96
N VAL A 92 3.70 -0.85 -11.40
CA VAL A 92 4.84 0.05 -11.15
C VAL A 92 4.89 1.23 -12.13
N LYS A 93 4.67 0.96 -13.42
CA LYS A 93 4.74 1.96 -14.49
C LYS A 93 3.38 2.34 -15.05
N GLU A 94 2.46 1.40 -15.09
CA GLU A 94 1.17 1.51 -15.77
C GLU A 94 0.08 0.88 -14.91
N THR A 95 -1.14 1.39 -15.05
CA THR A 95 -2.34 0.86 -14.40
C THR A 95 -3.06 -0.20 -15.24
N ASN A 96 -2.46 -0.64 -16.34
CA ASN A 96 -3.03 -1.65 -17.23
C ASN A 96 -2.88 -3.08 -16.69
N GLY A 97 -3.84 -3.93 -17.05
CA GLY A 97 -3.82 -5.35 -16.70
C GLY A 97 -4.24 -5.65 -15.26
N TYR A 98 -5.01 -4.77 -14.62
CA TYR A 98 -5.69 -5.14 -13.37
C TYR A 98 -6.68 -6.28 -13.65
N VAL A 99 -6.76 -7.28 -12.78
CA VAL A 99 -7.70 -8.40 -12.93
C VAL A 99 -8.67 -8.35 -11.75
N ASP A 100 -9.96 -8.16 -12.04
CA ASP A 100 -10.99 -8.14 -11.01
C ASP A 100 -11.42 -9.57 -10.60
N ALA A 101 -12.25 -9.68 -9.56
CA ALA A 101 -12.62 -10.93 -8.91
C ALA A 101 -13.36 -11.92 -9.83
N ASP A 102 -14.03 -11.42 -10.87
CA ASP A 102 -14.68 -12.24 -11.90
C ASP A 102 -13.72 -12.70 -13.02
N GLY A 103 -12.44 -12.29 -12.95
CA GLY A 103 -11.43 -12.55 -13.96
C GLY A 103 -11.38 -11.54 -15.10
N THR A 104 -12.22 -10.49 -15.07
CA THR A 104 -12.18 -9.42 -16.07
C THR A 104 -10.87 -8.66 -15.99
N VAL A 105 -10.20 -8.51 -17.13
CA VAL A 105 -8.99 -7.70 -17.26
C VAL A 105 -9.38 -6.27 -17.60
N LEU A 106 -8.93 -5.33 -16.76
CA LEU A 106 -9.21 -3.91 -16.84
C LEU A 106 -7.93 -3.14 -17.16
N ASN A 107 -8.10 -2.10 -17.97
CA ASN A 107 -7.05 -1.17 -18.38
C ASN A 107 -7.54 0.25 -18.09
N PHE A 108 -6.62 1.11 -17.67
CA PHE A 108 -6.92 2.48 -17.28
C PHE A 108 -5.92 3.41 -17.95
N ASP A 109 -6.39 4.60 -18.35
CA ASP A 109 -5.52 5.58 -19.01
C ASP A 109 -4.43 6.11 -18.06
N ASP A 110 -4.76 6.20 -16.77
CA ASP A 110 -3.87 6.70 -15.72
C ASP A 110 -4.26 6.17 -14.31
N VAL A 111 -3.59 6.72 -13.30
CA VAL A 111 -3.83 6.44 -11.88
C VAL A 111 -5.20 6.95 -11.43
N ASP A 112 -5.68 8.07 -11.96
CA ASP A 112 -6.95 8.65 -11.58
C ASP A 112 -8.12 7.81 -12.10
N GLY A 113 -8.01 7.27 -13.31
CA GLY A 113 -8.95 6.32 -13.88
C GLY A 113 -9.06 5.04 -13.05
N PHE A 114 -7.92 4.49 -12.61
CA PHE A 114 -7.91 3.34 -11.70
C PHE A 114 -8.57 3.67 -10.36
N ASN A 115 -8.23 4.80 -9.76
CA ASN A 115 -8.77 5.24 -8.47
C ASN A 115 -10.29 5.50 -8.54
N ALA A 116 -10.78 6.09 -9.64
CA ALA A 116 -12.20 6.32 -9.86
C ALA A 116 -12.98 5.01 -10.01
N TRP A 117 -12.44 4.04 -10.76
CA TRP A 117 -13.02 2.71 -10.87
C TRP A 117 -13.08 1.99 -9.51
N ALA A 118 -11.99 2.02 -8.75
CA ALA A 118 -11.93 1.39 -7.43
C ALA A 118 -12.97 2.00 -6.47
N ALA A 119 -13.08 3.33 -6.44
CA ALA A 119 -14.07 4.03 -5.62
C ALA A 119 -15.51 3.68 -6.01
N ASP A 120 -15.81 3.59 -7.31
CA ASP A 120 -17.12 3.14 -7.81
C ASP A 120 -17.41 1.67 -7.43
N ALA A 121 -16.42 0.78 -7.58
CA ALA A 121 -16.53 -0.63 -7.20
C ALA A 121 -16.83 -0.79 -5.70
N ASP A 122 -16.12 -0.07 -4.83
CA ASP A 122 -16.32 -0.14 -3.39
C ASP A 122 -17.59 0.56 -2.91
N SER A 123 -18.11 1.55 -3.66
CA SER A 123 -19.40 2.19 -3.34
C SER A 123 -20.59 1.22 -3.32
N ARG A 124 -20.44 0.07 -3.99
CA ARG A 124 -21.45 -1.00 -4.06
C ARG A 124 -21.30 -2.04 -2.95
N ARG A 125 -20.29 -1.93 -2.09
CA ARG A 125 -19.93 -2.92 -1.07
C ARG A 125 -20.28 -2.41 0.32
N THR A 126 -20.56 -3.33 1.21
CA THR A 126 -20.72 -3.03 2.64
C THR A 126 -19.36 -2.74 3.29
N TRP A 127 -19.35 -2.00 4.39
CA TRP A 127 -18.11 -1.77 5.16
C TRP A 127 -17.42 -3.08 5.56
N ALA A 128 -18.20 -4.10 5.97
CA ALA A 128 -17.65 -5.40 6.35
C ALA A 128 -16.89 -6.08 5.19
N GLU A 129 -17.41 -5.99 3.97
CA GLU A 129 -16.75 -6.54 2.78
C GLU A 129 -15.48 -5.77 2.42
N ILE A 130 -15.50 -4.43 2.52
CA ILE A 130 -14.35 -3.58 2.26
C ILE A 130 -13.25 -3.87 3.29
N GLN A 131 -13.60 -3.86 4.59
CA GLN A 131 -12.68 -4.13 5.70
C GLN A 131 -12.01 -5.50 5.57
N ALA A 132 -12.82 -6.55 5.35
CA ALA A 132 -12.30 -7.91 5.21
C ALA A 132 -11.34 -8.04 4.01
N SER A 133 -11.72 -7.46 2.87
CA SER A 133 -10.92 -7.46 1.66
C SER A 133 -9.61 -6.69 1.82
N ALA A 134 -9.63 -5.55 2.50
CA ALA A 134 -8.45 -4.72 2.73
C ALA A 134 -7.44 -5.45 3.63
N VAL A 135 -7.90 -5.98 4.76
CA VAL A 135 -7.05 -6.76 5.68
C VAL A 135 -6.49 -8.01 5.00
N GLN A 136 -7.31 -8.71 4.20
CA GLN A 136 -6.86 -9.88 3.46
C GLN A 136 -5.80 -9.52 2.41
N ALA A 137 -6.00 -8.47 1.62
CA ALA A 137 -5.08 -8.07 0.57
C ALA A 137 -3.72 -7.64 1.16
N ALA A 138 -3.73 -6.76 2.16
CA ALA A 138 -2.51 -6.29 2.83
C ALA A 138 -1.70 -7.45 3.44
N ARG A 139 -2.37 -8.38 4.14
CA ARG A 139 -1.71 -9.58 4.71
C ARG A 139 -1.20 -10.53 3.65
N THR A 140 -1.94 -10.70 2.54
CA THR A 140 -1.51 -11.57 1.44
C THR A 140 -0.26 -11.01 0.79
N PHE A 141 -0.24 -9.71 0.46
CA PHE A 141 0.92 -9.08 -0.14
C PHE A 141 2.16 -9.16 0.78
N TYR A 142 2.00 -8.86 2.07
CA TYR A 142 3.05 -9.08 3.07
C TYR A 142 3.53 -10.54 3.09
N GLY A 143 2.61 -11.51 3.10
CA GLY A 143 2.95 -12.93 3.12
C GLY A 143 3.76 -13.39 1.91
N LEU A 144 3.48 -12.83 0.71
CA LEU A 144 4.26 -13.10 -0.49
C LEU A 144 5.72 -12.61 -0.37
N LEU A 145 5.93 -11.48 0.31
CA LEU A 145 7.25 -10.92 0.59
C LEU A 145 7.98 -11.63 1.73
N ALA A 146 7.23 -12.05 2.75
CA ALA A 146 7.78 -12.74 3.92
C ALA A 146 8.23 -14.16 3.63
N HIS A 147 7.73 -14.78 2.56
CA HIS A 147 8.06 -16.16 2.21
C HIS A 147 9.28 -16.19 1.27
N ASP A 148 10.39 -16.75 1.76
CA ASP A 148 11.71 -16.74 1.08
C ASP A 148 11.72 -17.37 -0.32
N GLU A 149 10.79 -18.29 -0.64
CA GLU A 149 10.69 -18.90 -1.97
C GLU A 149 9.78 -18.14 -2.95
N LEU A 150 8.99 -17.19 -2.45
CA LEU A 150 8.07 -16.37 -3.24
C LEU A 150 8.77 -15.08 -3.64
N LEU A 151 8.63 -13.96 -2.94
CA LEU A 151 9.33 -12.74 -3.34
C LEU A 151 10.63 -12.56 -2.55
N SER A 152 11.61 -13.40 -2.88
CA SER A 152 12.97 -13.31 -2.33
C SER A 152 13.69 -12.04 -2.80
N ALA A 153 14.74 -11.64 -2.08
CA ALA A 153 15.63 -10.56 -2.50
C ALA A 153 16.11 -10.74 -3.95
N ASP A 154 16.57 -11.95 -4.31
CA ASP A 154 17.07 -12.24 -5.66
C ASP A 154 15.98 -12.06 -6.72
N ARG A 155 14.71 -12.41 -6.40
CA ARG A 155 13.59 -12.23 -7.34
C ARG A 155 13.25 -10.75 -7.54
N LEU A 156 13.32 -9.94 -6.48
CA LEU A 156 13.11 -8.50 -6.57
C LEU A 156 14.23 -7.83 -7.39
N GLU A 157 15.48 -8.24 -7.20
CA GLU A 157 16.65 -7.74 -7.95
C GLU A 157 16.62 -8.11 -9.45
N GLN A 158 15.90 -9.16 -9.85
CA GLN A 158 15.80 -9.60 -11.25
C GLN A 158 14.82 -8.76 -12.10
N THR A 159 14.11 -7.83 -11.48
CA THR A 159 13.19 -6.94 -12.20
C THR A 159 13.95 -5.80 -12.89
N ALA A 160 13.32 -5.19 -13.89
CA ALA A 160 13.87 -4.05 -14.60
C ALA A 160 14.12 -2.86 -13.66
N LEU A 161 15.10 -2.03 -13.99
CA LEU A 161 15.40 -0.83 -13.22
C LEU A 161 14.34 0.25 -13.47
N HIS A 162 14.06 1.02 -12.42
CA HIS A 162 13.13 2.12 -12.45
C HIS A 162 13.56 3.23 -11.51
N LYS A 163 13.22 4.46 -11.89
CA LYS A 163 13.47 5.65 -11.09
C LYS A 163 12.34 5.84 -10.08
N LYS A 164 12.66 5.96 -8.79
CA LYS A 164 11.70 6.32 -7.73
C LYS A 164 12.14 7.60 -7.04
N THR A 165 11.23 8.55 -6.93
CA THR A 165 11.37 9.72 -6.04
C THR A 165 10.70 9.39 -4.71
N LEU A 166 11.40 9.59 -3.61
CA LEU A 166 10.87 9.42 -2.25
C LEU A 166 10.14 10.69 -1.79
N GLY A 167 9.36 10.58 -0.71
CA GLY A 167 8.60 11.70 -0.15
C GLY A 167 9.45 12.90 0.28
N ASP A 168 10.74 12.72 0.57
CA ASP A 168 11.68 13.80 0.89
C ASP A 168 12.37 14.42 -0.35
N GLY A 169 11.99 13.98 -1.55
CA GLY A 169 12.58 14.42 -2.82
C GLY A 169 13.85 13.67 -3.22
N THR A 170 14.36 12.75 -2.39
CA THR A 170 15.49 11.89 -2.76
C THR A 170 15.13 11.04 -3.97
N VAL A 171 16.04 10.96 -4.95
CA VAL A 171 15.84 10.19 -6.17
C VAL A 171 16.73 8.94 -6.17
N MET A 172 16.11 7.79 -6.37
CA MET A 172 16.77 6.50 -6.62
C MET A 172 16.63 6.18 -8.10
N GLU A 173 17.71 6.35 -8.88
CA GLU A 173 17.67 6.22 -10.35
C GLU A 173 17.59 4.76 -10.85
N ASP A 174 18.30 3.85 -10.18
CA ASP A 174 18.52 2.48 -10.64
C ASP A 174 17.97 1.45 -9.64
N LEU A 175 16.69 1.58 -9.26
CA LEU A 175 16.06 0.66 -8.32
C LEU A 175 15.23 -0.40 -9.07
N PRO A 176 15.47 -1.72 -8.87
CA PRO A 176 14.61 -2.74 -9.47
C PRO A 176 13.13 -2.55 -9.10
N MET A 177 12.25 -2.71 -10.09
CA MET A 177 10.80 -2.50 -9.96
C MET A 177 10.15 -3.30 -8.83
N GLY A 178 10.67 -4.49 -8.50
CA GLY A 178 10.19 -5.28 -7.37
C GLY A 178 10.38 -4.56 -6.03
N TRP A 179 11.52 -3.88 -5.85
CA TRP A 179 11.72 -3.02 -4.69
C TRP A 179 10.81 -1.79 -4.74
N VAL A 180 10.70 -1.14 -5.91
CA VAL A 180 9.82 0.04 -6.07
C VAL A 180 8.38 -0.28 -5.67
N LEU A 181 7.82 -1.40 -6.13
CA LEU A 181 6.47 -1.86 -5.78
C LEU A 181 6.32 -2.02 -4.27
N TRP A 182 7.28 -2.67 -3.63
CA TRP A 182 7.25 -2.87 -2.19
C TRP A 182 7.32 -1.53 -1.43
N LEU A 183 8.19 -0.62 -1.85
CA LEU A 183 8.28 0.71 -1.24
C LEU A 183 6.97 1.49 -1.36
N LEU A 184 6.34 1.47 -2.54
CA LEU A 184 5.04 2.11 -2.76
C LEU A 184 3.99 1.57 -1.79
N GLN A 185 3.95 0.26 -1.57
CA GLN A 185 2.97 -0.34 -0.65
C GLN A 185 3.21 0.01 0.81
N ILE A 186 4.47 0.00 1.28
CA ILE A 186 4.74 0.43 2.66
C ILE A 186 4.41 1.93 2.81
N GLU A 187 4.81 2.77 1.84
CA GLU A 187 4.52 4.21 1.84
C GLU A 187 3.01 4.49 1.91
N HIS A 188 2.22 3.71 1.17
CA HIS A 188 0.77 3.88 1.06
C HIS A 188 0.07 3.75 2.43
N ILE A 189 0.45 2.74 3.23
CA ILE A 189 -0.16 2.49 4.54
C ILE A 189 0.56 3.19 5.70
N ALA A 190 1.87 3.45 5.58
CA ALA A 190 2.65 4.02 6.68
C ALA A 190 2.63 5.55 6.69
N VAL A 191 2.43 6.19 5.53
CA VAL A 191 2.56 7.64 5.36
C VAL A 191 1.37 8.22 4.61
N SER A 192 1.07 7.75 3.38
CA SER A 192 0.12 8.44 2.49
C SER A 192 -1.30 8.53 3.05
N HIS A 193 -1.73 7.54 3.83
CA HIS A 193 -3.04 7.52 4.47
C HIS A 193 -2.99 7.48 6.00
N ALA A 194 -1.84 7.81 6.58
CA ALA A 194 -1.65 7.73 8.02
C ALA A 194 -2.57 8.71 8.77
N ALA A 195 -2.70 9.94 8.27
CA ALA A 195 -3.56 10.96 8.87
C ALA A 195 -5.05 10.56 8.82
N GLU A 196 -5.52 10.06 7.68
CA GLU A 196 -6.89 9.61 7.48
C GLU A 196 -7.23 8.46 8.43
N LEU A 197 -6.29 7.52 8.62
CA LEU A 197 -6.46 6.35 9.48
C LEU A 197 -6.15 6.61 10.97
N GLY A 198 -5.79 7.84 11.35
CA GLY A 198 -5.44 8.18 12.73
C GLY A 198 -4.13 7.55 13.22
N LEU A 199 -3.21 7.23 12.31
CA LEU A 199 -1.89 6.63 12.56
C LEU A 199 -0.78 7.66 12.77
N ASP A 200 -1.09 8.94 12.59
CA ASP A 200 -0.22 10.07 12.91
C ASP A 200 -0.49 10.52 14.36
N GLU A 201 0.50 10.36 15.24
CA GLU A 201 0.37 10.75 16.65
C GLU A 201 0.24 12.29 16.80
N ALA A 202 0.64 13.05 15.77
CA ALA A 202 0.53 14.50 15.73
C ALA A 202 -0.91 15.05 15.63
N LYS A 203 -1.94 14.20 15.44
CA LYS A 203 -3.35 14.60 15.37
C LYS A 203 -4.29 13.65 16.10
N ALA A 204 -3.95 13.25 17.33
CA ALA A 204 -5.00 12.76 18.22
C ALA A 204 -6.09 13.85 18.33
N PRO A 205 -7.37 13.56 18.04
CA PRO A 205 -8.42 14.52 18.33
C PRO A 205 -8.37 14.81 19.83
N VAL A 206 -8.32 16.09 20.19
CA VAL A 206 -8.63 16.53 21.54
C VAL A 206 -10.06 16.04 21.79
N ILE A 207 -10.19 14.92 22.49
CA ILE A 207 -11.44 14.55 23.12
C ILE A 207 -11.63 15.65 24.16
N GLN A 208 -12.44 16.66 23.83
CA GLN A 208 -13.02 17.51 24.86
C GLN A 208 -13.92 16.59 25.67
N GLU A 209 -13.44 16.18 26.83
CA GLU A 209 -14.32 15.72 27.90
C GLU A 209 -15.16 16.94 28.28
N ASP A 210 -16.43 16.92 27.89
CA ASP A 210 -17.44 17.85 28.40
C ASP A 210 -17.66 17.52 29.89
N ASP A 211 -17.11 18.37 30.76
CA ASP A 211 -17.55 18.58 32.14
C ASP A 211 -18.14 20.00 32.29
#